data_AF-R9PDW5-F1
#
_entry.id   AF-R9PDW5-F1
#
_cell.length_a   1.000
_cell.length_b   1.000
_cell.length_c   1.000
_cell.angle_alpha   90.00
_cell.angle_beta   90.00
_cell.angle_gamma   90.00
#
_symmetry.space_group_name_H-M   'P 1'
#
loop_
_entity.id
_entity.type
_entity.pdbx_description
1 polymer ?
#
loop_
_entity_poly.entity_id
_entity_poly.type
_entity_poly.pdbx_seq_one_letter_code
_entity_poly.pdbx_strand_id
1 'polypeptide(L)'
;MQLGERLTGSDFTEKHTTAEYPRIRGFADASPNEVVMSQNCGSLMAQMRPSEAHSSVVQCLQAPEARATAASKSNVTAIRIDPKLTPRIKLLSRHPHIPAERIHRTAPRIRVFHFYRADQSVYNGTASIEMSAKASTSNVHLASSSYGKDLVRIFRIVRDAKDPSSHRVVEYTVRCLLHGESLTPSYTEADNSPVVATDTVKNTLNYLAKVLPAEDVLCPERYALNVVNHFLTTYSHIEKTEVDLIQHKWTRIVLDQKDGGAHKHSFVRDGEEKRTVRALGERSGDKITVTTLEGGIKGLLVLKSSGSAFYGFHRDSFTTLKEVRDRIFSTEVECSYSIALPSGGLTAVLKNPSSLPQFCDIQSSVKAHVLRVFALDDSASVQATMYRMGEAIIGDAANKTVQDVSFALPNKHYIPIDLGFKGLSNLDEKNAEVFLPTAHPSGYIKAKIARSPAAKL
;
A
#
# COMPACT_ATOMS: atom_id res chain seq x y z
N MET A 1 68.05 7.61 28.30
CA MET A 1 68.02 8.35 29.57
C MET A 1 66.59 8.91 29.69
N GLN A 2 65.75 8.54 30.67
CA GLN A 2 65.80 8.91 32.12
C GLN A 2 65.89 10.45 32.30
N LEU A 3 65.10 11.17 33.12
CA LEU A 3 64.00 10.96 34.11
C LEU A 3 63.14 12.28 34.15
N GLY A 4 62.03 12.47 34.87
CA GLY A 4 61.20 11.66 35.78
C GLY A 4 60.29 12.55 36.68
N GLU A 5 59.26 11.96 37.33
CA GLU A 5 58.49 12.48 38.51
C GLU A 5 57.57 13.73 38.29
N ARG A 6 56.29 13.79 38.74
CA ARG A 6 55.61 13.65 40.07
C ARG A 6 56.01 14.80 41.05
N LEU A 7 55.13 15.46 41.82
CA LEU A 7 53.90 15.08 42.54
C LEU A 7 52.87 16.23 42.72
N THR A 8 51.68 15.85 43.27
CA THR A 8 50.60 16.65 43.90
C THR A 8 49.55 17.31 42.96
N GLY A 9 48.28 17.50 43.37
CA GLY A 9 47.54 16.88 44.49
C GLY A 9 46.50 17.76 45.20
N SER A 10 45.20 17.41 45.13
CA SER A 10 44.14 17.81 46.07
C SER A 10 42.84 17.01 45.84
N ASP A 11 42.32 16.39 46.91
CA ASP A 11 40.97 15.79 46.95
C ASP A 11 39.90 16.88 47.18
N PHE A 12 38.64 16.62 46.79
CA PHE A 12 37.51 16.61 47.74
C PHE A 12 36.20 16.09 47.10
N THR A 13 35.82 14.87 47.53
CA THR A 13 34.47 14.26 47.58
C THR A 13 33.30 14.86 46.78
N GLU A 14 32.68 14.06 45.91
CA GLU A 14 31.27 14.23 45.51
C GLU A 14 30.38 13.22 46.25
N LYS A 15 29.22 13.66 46.76
CA LYS A 15 28.35 12.86 47.62
C LYS A 15 27.30 12.09 46.83
N HIS A 16 27.19 10.79 47.09
CA HIS A 16 25.98 10.03 46.75
C HIS A 16 24.74 10.67 47.39
N THR A 17 23.68 10.84 46.60
CA THR A 17 22.31 11.03 47.10
C THR A 17 21.38 10.01 46.45
N THR A 18 21.00 9.02 47.25
CA THR A 18 19.93 8.07 46.92
C THR A 18 18.57 8.72 47.19
N ALA A 19 17.74 8.85 46.17
CA ALA A 19 16.34 9.24 46.32
C ALA A 19 15.45 7.99 46.33
N GLU A 20 14.89 7.65 47.48
CA GLU A 20 13.88 6.59 47.62
C GLU A 20 12.52 7.06 47.07
N TYR A 21 11.88 6.22 46.26
CA TYR A 21 10.48 6.41 45.85
C TYR A 21 9.56 5.48 46.68
N PRO A 22 8.47 5.99 47.29
CA PRO A 22 7.55 5.17 48.05
C PRO A 22 6.70 4.27 47.13
N ARG A 23 6.49 3.02 47.54
CA ARG A 23 5.62 2.06 46.85
C ARG A 23 4.14 2.40 47.13
N ILE A 24 3.33 2.45 46.08
CA ILE A 24 1.85 2.35 46.17
C ILE A 24 1.40 1.12 45.38
N ARG A 25 0.48 0.33 45.95
CA ARG A 25 -0.08 -0.88 45.33
C ARG A 25 -1.45 -0.61 44.73
N GLY A 26 -1.65 -1.08 43.49
CA GLY A 26 -2.93 -1.54 42.95
C GLY A 26 -3.89 -0.47 42.42
N PHE A 27 -4.31 -0.60 41.16
CA PHE A 27 -5.60 -1.20 40.82
C PHE A 27 -5.60 -1.64 39.33
N ALA A 28 -6.64 -2.35 38.89
CA ALA A 28 -6.70 -3.09 37.62
C ALA A 28 -7.37 -2.32 36.46
N ASP A 29 -7.28 -2.92 35.27
CA ASP A 29 -8.13 -2.78 34.07
C ASP A 29 -8.94 -1.49 33.84
N ALA A 30 -8.68 -0.81 32.73
CA ALA A 30 -9.59 -0.83 31.57
C ALA A 30 -9.08 0.03 30.40
N SER A 31 -9.14 -0.49 29.18
CA SER A 31 -9.12 0.32 27.96
C SER A 31 -10.51 0.89 27.66
N PRO A 32 -10.61 2.05 26.99
CA PRO A 32 -11.64 2.20 25.98
C PRO A 32 -11.09 2.67 24.63
N ASN A 33 -11.53 2.00 23.55
CA ASN A 33 -11.66 2.65 22.25
C ASN A 33 -12.87 3.60 22.35
N GLU A 34 -12.74 4.85 21.92
CA GLU A 34 -13.92 5.71 21.70
C GLU A 34 -14.19 5.95 20.21
N VAL A 35 -15.42 5.58 19.84
CA VAL A 35 -16.07 5.95 18.59
C VAL A 35 -16.77 7.28 18.84
N VAL A 36 -16.36 8.35 18.16
CA VAL A 36 -17.03 9.65 18.27
C VAL A 36 -18.32 9.64 17.42
N MET A 37 -19.44 9.38 18.08
CA MET A 37 -20.78 9.70 17.58
C MET A 37 -21.07 11.18 17.88
N SER A 38 -21.51 11.94 16.88
CA SER A 38 -21.94 13.33 17.06
C SER A 38 -23.31 13.40 17.76
N GLN A 39 -23.42 14.22 18.80
CA GLN A 39 -24.72 14.69 19.30
C GLN A 39 -24.74 16.22 19.42
N ASN A 40 -25.75 16.83 18.80
CA ASN A 40 -26.13 18.21 19.03
C ASN A 40 -26.86 18.32 20.37
N CYS A 41 -26.60 19.38 21.12
CA CYS A 41 -27.58 19.99 22.01
C CYS A 41 -27.31 21.50 22.08
N GLY A 42 -28.36 22.32 21.99
CA GLY A 42 -28.25 23.79 21.92
C GLY A 42 -28.86 24.50 23.14
N SER A 43 -29.34 25.73 22.92
CA SER A 43 -29.94 26.66 23.90
C SER A 43 -28.91 27.43 24.75
N LEU A 44 -29.08 28.72 25.09
CA LEU A 44 -29.97 29.77 24.57
C LEU A 44 -29.48 31.17 25.05
N MET A 45 -30.10 32.23 24.52
CA MET A 45 -30.11 33.63 24.99
C MET A 45 -28.86 34.50 24.74
N ALA A 46 -28.95 35.83 24.55
CA ALA A 46 -29.96 36.70 23.91
C ALA A 46 -29.49 38.16 24.06
N GLN A 47 -29.59 38.99 23.01
CA GLN A 47 -30.07 40.39 23.12
C GLN A 47 -30.34 41.02 21.74
N MET A 48 -31.43 41.79 21.66
CA MET A 48 -31.99 42.42 20.45
C MET A 48 -31.40 43.84 20.23
N ARG A 49 -31.48 44.47 19.04
CA ARG A 49 -32.67 45.21 18.54
C ARG A 49 -32.54 45.64 17.05
N PRO A 50 -33.63 46.11 16.39
CA PRO A 50 -33.85 45.87 14.95
C PRO A 50 -34.12 47.10 14.05
N SER A 51 -33.96 46.90 12.74
CA SER A 51 -34.67 47.53 11.59
C SER A 51 -34.00 47.00 10.30
N GLU A 52 -34.65 46.71 9.18
CA GLU A 52 -36.02 46.91 8.71
C GLU A 52 -36.43 45.73 7.81
N ALA A 53 -37.73 45.48 7.62
CA ALA A 53 -38.24 44.31 6.90
C ALA A 53 -38.83 44.68 5.53
N HIS A 54 -38.68 43.80 4.54
CA HIS A 54 -39.66 43.67 3.46
C HIS A 54 -39.98 42.20 3.16
N SER A 55 -41.25 41.94 2.86
CA SER A 55 -41.91 40.63 2.89
C SER A 55 -41.92 39.92 1.52
N SER A 56 -41.83 38.59 1.54
CA SER A 56 -42.50 37.75 0.52
C SER A 56 -42.81 36.33 1.03
N VAL A 57 -44.02 36.20 1.60
CA VAL A 57 -45.01 35.11 1.45
C VAL A 57 -44.53 33.66 1.27
N VAL A 58 -44.68 32.89 2.36
CA VAL A 58 -45.25 31.53 2.48
C VAL A 58 -45.53 30.75 1.19
N GLN A 59 -44.89 29.58 1.04
CA GLN A 59 -45.63 28.37 0.63
C GLN A 59 -45.03 27.09 1.25
N CYS A 60 -45.83 26.44 2.10
CA CYS A 60 -45.57 25.09 2.61
C CYS A 60 -46.31 24.09 1.70
N LEU A 61 -45.67 22.99 1.31
CA LEU A 61 -46.38 21.79 0.83
C LEU A 61 -45.53 20.53 1.04
N GLN A 62 -46.23 19.43 1.31
CA GLN A 62 -45.68 18.16 1.81
C GLN A 62 -45.33 17.21 0.66
N ALA A 63 -44.58 16.16 0.98
CA ALA A 63 -44.34 15.03 0.08
C ALA A 63 -45.61 14.21 -0.19
N PRO A 64 -45.71 13.53 -1.34
CA PRO A 64 -46.61 12.40 -1.52
C PRO A 64 -45.85 11.06 -1.59
N GLU A 65 -46.23 10.11 -0.74
CA GLU A 65 -46.03 8.69 -1.01
C GLU A 65 -46.94 8.25 -2.18
N ALA A 66 -46.50 7.27 -2.97
CA ALA A 66 -47.38 6.59 -3.93
C ALA A 66 -47.15 5.07 -3.88
N ARG A 67 -48.22 4.31 -3.65
CA ARG A 67 -48.21 2.86 -3.44
C ARG A 67 -49.40 2.21 -4.15
N ALA A 68 -49.15 1.47 -5.24
CA ALA A 68 -50.09 0.52 -5.86
C ALA A 68 -49.29 -0.40 -6.82
N THR A 69 -49.00 -1.66 -6.50
CA THR A 69 -49.85 -2.86 -6.68
C THR A 69 -50.25 -3.19 -8.11
N ALA A 70 -49.60 -4.19 -8.71
CA ALA A 70 -50.17 -5.06 -9.74
C ALA A 70 -49.61 -6.49 -9.55
N ALA A 71 -50.47 -7.50 -9.62
CA ALA A 71 -50.10 -8.89 -9.35
C ALA A 71 -49.80 -9.66 -10.65
N SER A 72 -48.86 -10.61 -10.58
CA SER A 72 -48.67 -11.65 -11.60
C SER A 72 -48.35 -12.98 -10.90
N LYS A 73 -48.85 -14.10 -11.44
CA LYS A 73 -48.90 -15.42 -10.80
C LYS A 73 -47.70 -16.30 -11.20
N SER A 74 -47.40 -17.30 -10.35
CA SER A 74 -46.79 -18.62 -10.67
C SER A 74 -45.45 -18.62 -11.42
N ASN A 75 -44.35 -19.08 -10.83
CA ASN A 75 -44.13 -20.50 -10.56
C ASN A 75 -43.11 -20.72 -9.42
N VAL A 76 -43.52 -21.41 -8.35
CA VAL A 76 -42.62 -21.94 -7.32
C VAL A 76 -42.56 -23.45 -7.47
N THR A 77 -41.41 -23.97 -7.92
CA THR A 77 -41.18 -25.41 -8.01
C THR A 77 -40.95 -25.97 -6.60
N ALA A 78 -41.97 -26.60 -6.02
CA ALA A 78 -41.85 -27.27 -4.74
C ALA A 78 -41.00 -28.55 -4.84
N ILE A 79 -39.87 -28.58 -4.15
CA ILE A 79 -39.08 -29.81 -4.00
C ILE A 79 -39.79 -30.71 -2.98
N ARG A 80 -40.39 -31.81 -3.46
CA ARG A 80 -40.89 -32.90 -2.60
C ARG A 80 -39.68 -33.67 -2.04
N ILE A 81 -39.53 -33.63 -0.71
CA ILE A 81 -38.59 -34.51 0.00
C ILE A 81 -39.33 -35.82 0.33
N ASP A 82 -38.73 -36.96 -0.06
CA ASP A 82 -39.24 -38.29 0.29
C ASP A 82 -38.97 -38.60 1.78
N PRO A 83 -39.98 -38.92 2.59
CA PRO A 83 -39.80 -39.18 4.03
C PRO A 83 -39.21 -40.56 4.38
N LYS A 84 -38.73 -41.36 3.41
CA LYS A 84 -38.18 -42.72 3.66
C LYS A 84 -36.66 -42.81 3.62
N LEU A 85 -35.92 -41.99 4.39
CA LEU A 85 -34.49 -42.22 4.67
C LEU A 85 -34.04 -41.54 5.98
N THR A 86 -34.31 -42.18 7.12
CA THR A 86 -33.85 -41.71 8.45
C THR A 86 -33.20 -42.85 9.24
N PRO A 87 -31.85 -42.89 9.35
CA PRO A 87 -31.17 -43.86 10.21
C PRO A 87 -31.43 -43.56 11.69
N ARG A 88 -32.09 -44.48 12.40
CA ARG A 88 -32.27 -44.39 13.86
C ARG A 88 -30.92 -44.58 14.58
N ILE A 89 -30.42 -43.54 15.24
CA ILE A 89 -29.34 -43.68 16.22
C ILE A 89 -29.95 -44.20 17.53
N LYS A 90 -29.68 -45.46 17.88
CA LYS A 90 -29.96 -45.99 19.23
C LYS A 90 -28.81 -45.62 20.16
N LEU A 91 -29.08 -44.76 21.15
CA LEU A 91 -28.22 -44.63 22.33
C LEU A 91 -28.42 -45.87 23.21
N LEU A 92 -27.34 -46.56 23.57
CA LEU A 92 -27.34 -47.54 24.66
C LEU A 92 -26.18 -47.22 25.61
N SER A 93 -26.54 -46.83 26.83
CA SER A 93 -25.63 -46.58 27.93
C SER A 93 -25.25 -47.88 28.63
N ARG A 94 -23.96 -48.04 28.96
CA ARG A 94 -23.45 -48.82 30.11
C ARG A 94 -21.98 -48.48 30.38
N HIS A 95 -21.71 -47.99 31.59
CA HIS A 95 -20.38 -47.89 32.23
C HIS A 95 -19.96 -49.26 32.81
N PRO A 96 -18.78 -49.44 33.47
CA PRO A 96 -17.70 -48.47 33.77
C PRO A 96 -16.23 -48.90 33.48
N HIS A 97 -15.30 -47.96 33.71
CA HIS A 97 -13.88 -48.06 34.12
C HIS A 97 -12.89 -49.04 33.43
N ILE A 98 -11.78 -48.46 32.92
CA ILE A 98 -10.37 -48.89 33.11
C ILE A 98 -9.46 -47.67 32.82
N PRO A 99 -8.37 -47.42 33.57
CA PRO A 99 -7.51 -46.23 33.41
C PRO A 99 -6.43 -46.38 32.33
N ALA A 100 -5.70 -45.28 32.09
CA ALA A 100 -4.79 -45.07 30.97
C ALA A 100 -3.45 -45.84 31.08
N GLU A 101 -2.90 -46.23 29.93
CA GLU A 101 -1.45 -46.20 29.71
C GLU A 101 -1.05 -46.08 28.22
N ARG A 102 0.25 -45.92 27.96
CA ARG A 102 0.81 -45.16 26.83
C ARG A 102 1.66 -46.04 25.91
N ILE A 103 1.19 -46.35 24.70
CA ILE A 103 1.99 -47.07 23.69
C ILE A 103 1.99 -46.35 22.33
N HIS A 104 3.18 -46.19 21.76
CA HIS A 104 3.39 -45.67 20.41
C HIS A 104 3.01 -46.70 19.33
N ARG A 105 2.40 -46.27 18.22
CA ARG A 105 3.01 -46.21 16.87
C ARG A 105 1.98 -45.98 15.76
N THR A 106 2.47 -45.32 14.71
CA THR A 106 1.96 -45.20 13.34
C THR A 106 0.93 -46.23 12.86
N ALA A 107 -0.17 -45.75 12.26
CA ALA A 107 -1.04 -46.53 11.37
C ALA A 107 -1.28 -45.75 10.05
N PRO A 108 -1.34 -46.43 8.88
CA PRO A 108 -1.51 -45.78 7.59
C PRO A 108 -2.98 -45.38 7.33
N ARG A 109 -3.20 -44.24 6.67
CA ARG A 109 -4.54 -43.85 6.19
C ARG A 109 -4.89 -44.63 4.93
N ILE A 110 -5.70 -45.69 5.09
CA ILE A 110 -6.39 -46.36 3.99
C ILE A 110 -7.34 -45.34 3.33
N ARG A 111 -7.10 -45.01 2.05
CA ARG A 111 -8.06 -44.27 1.21
C ARG A 111 -8.93 -45.26 0.46
N VAL A 112 -10.22 -45.31 0.80
CA VAL A 112 -11.22 -46.04 0.02
C VAL A 112 -11.59 -45.20 -1.20
N PHE A 113 -11.09 -45.57 -2.38
CA PHE A 113 -11.52 -44.99 -3.65
C PHE A 113 -12.90 -45.56 -4.03
N HIS A 114 -13.91 -44.70 -4.11
CA HIS A 114 -15.18 -45.06 -4.73
C HIS A 114 -15.07 -44.88 -6.24
N PHE A 115 -14.94 -45.99 -6.98
CA PHE A 115 -15.08 -46.00 -8.43
C PHE A 115 -16.57 -45.96 -8.79
N TYR A 116 -17.06 -44.82 -9.27
CA TYR A 116 -18.32 -44.78 -10.00
C TYR A 116 -18.08 -45.25 -11.44
N ARG A 117 -18.55 -46.46 -11.74
CA ARG A 117 -18.57 -47.03 -13.08
C ARG A 117 -19.86 -46.55 -13.76
N ALA A 118 -19.77 -45.53 -14.61
CA ALA A 118 -20.90 -45.09 -15.43
C ALA A 118 -21.15 -46.14 -16.51
N ASP A 119 -22.35 -46.73 -16.51
CA ASP A 119 -22.73 -47.75 -17.46
C ASP A 119 -23.16 -47.12 -18.80
N GLN A 120 -22.69 -47.68 -19.91
CA GLN A 120 -23.02 -47.19 -21.25
C GLN A 120 -24.34 -47.83 -21.70
N SER A 121 -25.42 -47.07 -21.70
CA SER A 121 -26.65 -47.45 -22.41
C SER A 121 -26.94 -46.51 -23.58
N VAL A 122 -27.27 -47.12 -24.71
CA VAL A 122 -27.36 -46.48 -26.02
C VAL A 122 -28.66 -45.68 -26.14
N TYR A 123 -28.55 -44.39 -26.50
CA TYR A 123 -29.65 -43.63 -27.10
C TYR A 123 -29.22 -43.14 -28.48
N ASN A 124 -29.59 -43.91 -29.51
CA ASN A 124 -29.56 -43.43 -30.88
C ASN A 124 -30.71 -42.43 -31.08
N GLY A 125 -30.38 -41.15 -31.02
CA GLY A 125 -31.31 -40.06 -31.30
C GLY A 125 -30.57 -38.91 -31.97
N THR A 126 -30.61 -38.86 -33.30
CA THR A 126 -30.09 -37.74 -34.10
C THR A 126 -30.96 -36.51 -33.91
N ALA A 127 -30.75 -35.79 -32.82
CA ALA A 127 -31.25 -34.43 -32.63
C ALA A 127 -30.09 -33.46 -32.88
N SER A 128 -30.02 -32.93 -34.10
CA SER A 128 -29.19 -31.77 -34.42
C SER A 128 -29.72 -30.56 -33.66
N ILE A 129 -29.18 -30.32 -32.46
CA ILE A 129 -29.41 -29.09 -31.73
C ILE A 129 -28.63 -28.00 -32.46
N GLU A 130 -29.27 -27.38 -33.45
CA GLU A 130 -28.87 -26.06 -33.90
C GLU A 130 -29.02 -25.11 -32.72
N MET A 131 -27.91 -24.83 -32.04
CA MET A 131 -27.84 -23.70 -31.13
C MET A 131 -27.96 -22.43 -31.97
N SER A 132 -29.20 -21.99 -32.16
CA SER A 132 -29.55 -20.70 -32.73
C SER A 132 -28.83 -19.61 -31.92
N ALA A 133 -27.68 -19.17 -32.44
CA ALA A 133 -26.92 -18.07 -31.88
C ALA A 133 -27.79 -16.82 -32.00
N LYS A 134 -28.49 -16.51 -30.91
CA LYS A 134 -29.40 -15.37 -30.83
C LYS A 134 -28.54 -14.10 -30.81
N ALA A 135 -28.23 -13.59 -32.00
CA ALA A 135 -27.32 -12.47 -32.21
C ALA A 135 -27.68 -11.32 -31.27
N SER A 136 -26.78 -11.01 -30.32
CA SER A 136 -26.97 -9.91 -29.39
C SER A 136 -26.97 -8.61 -30.18
N THR A 137 -28.11 -7.92 -30.21
CA THR A 137 -28.26 -6.59 -30.83
C THR A 137 -27.67 -5.49 -29.94
N SER A 138 -26.61 -5.78 -29.19
CA SER A 138 -25.97 -4.87 -28.25
C SER A 138 -24.94 -4.00 -28.99
N ASN A 139 -25.23 -2.71 -29.15
CA ASN A 139 -24.31 -1.71 -29.73
C ASN A 139 -23.15 -1.34 -28.77
N VAL A 140 -22.69 -2.27 -27.93
CA VAL A 140 -21.62 -2.09 -26.95
C VAL A 140 -20.63 -3.25 -27.06
N HIS A 141 -19.34 -2.95 -26.85
CA HIS A 141 -18.26 -3.93 -26.82
C HIS A 141 -17.39 -3.70 -25.59
N LEU A 142 -16.65 -4.74 -25.17
CA LEU A 142 -15.71 -4.65 -24.07
C LEU A 142 -14.41 -3.97 -24.56
N ALA A 143 -14.30 -2.65 -24.39
CA ALA A 143 -13.15 -1.88 -24.90
C ALA A 143 -11.80 -2.23 -24.23
N SER A 144 -11.83 -2.64 -22.96
CA SER A 144 -10.67 -3.15 -22.22
C SER A 144 -11.13 -3.92 -20.99
N SER A 145 -10.33 -4.87 -20.50
CA SER A 145 -10.61 -5.59 -19.26
C SER A 145 -9.34 -5.92 -18.46
N SER A 146 -9.53 -6.10 -17.16
CA SER A 146 -8.53 -6.60 -16.21
C SER A 146 -9.24 -7.18 -15.01
N TYR A 147 -8.70 -8.24 -14.42
CA TYR A 147 -9.22 -8.83 -13.18
C TYR A 147 -8.09 -9.51 -12.41
N GLY A 148 -8.30 -9.78 -11.12
CA GLY A 148 -7.30 -10.51 -10.34
C GLY A 148 -7.54 -10.38 -8.84
N LYS A 149 -6.49 -10.14 -8.06
CA LYS A 149 -6.57 -9.99 -6.61
C LYS A 149 -5.89 -8.71 -6.14
N ASP A 150 -6.55 -8.00 -5.24
CA ASP A 150 -6.03 -6.82 -4.55
C ASP A 150 -5.85 -7.12 -3.05
N LEU A 151 -5.10 -6.27 -2.37
CA LEU A 151 -4.87 -6.23 -0.93
C LEU A 151 -4.32 -7.54 -0.32
N VAL A 152 -3.58 -8.34 -1.10
CA VAL A 152 -2.99 -9.59 -0.61
C VAL A 152 -1.80 -9.25 0.29
N ARG A 153 -1.98 -9.39 1.62
CA ARG A 153 -0.88 -9.22 2.58
C ARG A 153 0.02 -10.45 2.60
N ILE A 154 1.34 -10.21 2.52
CA ILE A 154 2.38 -11.24 2.58
C ILE A 154 3.45 -10.77 3.58
N PHE A 155 3.80 -11.62 4.54
CA PHE A 155 4.93 -11.42 5.44
C PHE A 155 5.93 -12.55 5.27
N ARG A 156 7.20 -12.22 5.03
CA ARG A 156 8.27 -13.19 4.80
C ARG A 156 9.42 -12.96 5.76
N ILE A 157 9.71 -13.98 6.57
CA ILE A 157 10.98 -14.10 7.32
C ILE A 157 11.98 -14.87 6.47
N VAL A 158 13.16 -14.30 6.29
CA VAL A 158 14.37 -14.97 5.83
C VAL A 158 15.32 -15.09 7.02
N ARG A 159 15.84 -16.28 7.30
CA ARG A 159 16.87 -16.49 8.31
C ARG A 159 18.22 -16.42 7.64
N ASP A 160 19.20 -15.79 8.28
CA ASP A 160 20.55 -15.74 7.75
C ASP A 160 21.16 -17.15 7.73
N ALA A 161 21.91 -17.47 6.67
CA ALA A 161 22.48 -18.80 6.46
C ALA A 161 23.68 -19.08 7.38
N LYS A 162 24.36 -18.04 7.87
CA LYS A 162 25.51 -18.12 8.80
C LYS A 162 25.04 -18.02 10.26
N ASP A 163 24.02 -17.21 10.52
CA ASP A 163 23.37 -17.12 11.84
C ASP A 163 21.83 -17.25 11.74
N PRO A 164 21.27 -18.46 11.88
CA PRO A 164 19.83 -18.67 11.83
C PRO A 164 19.00 -17.94 12.90
N SER A 165 19.63 -17.40 13.96
CA SER A 165 18.96 -16.54 14.96
C SER A 165 18.81 -15.08 14.51
N SER A 166 19.56 -14.70 13.47
CA SER A 166 19.44 -13.43 12.75
C SER A 166 18.42 -13.54 11.62
N HIS A 167 17.44 -12.64 11.63
CA HIS A 167 16.35 -12.63 10.67
C HIS A 167 16.39 -11.35 9.82
N ARG A 168 16.08 -11.47 8.53
CA ARG A 168 15.64 -10.39 7.65
C ARG A 168 14.14 -10.57 7.40
N VAL A 169 13.39 -9.48 7.32
CA VAL A 169 11.93 -9.55 7.11
C VAL A 169 11.52 -8.62 5.97
N VAL A 170 10.42 -8.95 5.32
CA VAL A 170 9.69 -8.02 4.47
C VAL A 170 8.18 -8.25 4.61
N GLU A 171 7.42 -7.18 4.46
CA GLU A 171 5.97 -7.20 4.43
C GLU A 171 5.46 -6.44 3.21
N TYR A 172 4.57 -7.08 2.45
CA TYR A 172 3.95 -6.52 1.26
C TYR A 172 2.43 -6.50 1.38
N THR A 173 1.81 -5.46 0.80
CA THR A 173 0.45 -5.55 0.24
C THR A 173 0.59 -5.63 -1.27
N VAL A 174 0.04 -6.68 -1.88
CA VAL A 174 0.16 -6.96 -3.32
C VAL A 174 -1.18 -6.85 -4.03
N ARG A 175 -1.19 -6.21 -5.19
CA ARG A 175 -2.22 -6.33 -6.23
C ARG A 175 -1.62 -7.04 -7.44
N CYS A 176 -2.36 -7.95 -8.04
CA CYS A 176 -2.01 -8.63 -9.27
C CYS A 176 -3.25 -8.70 -10.17
N LEU A 177 -3.15 -8.15 -11.38
CA LEU A 177 -4.19 -8.13 -12.40
C LEU A 177 -3.71 -8.84 -13.68
N LEU A 178 -4.61 -9.59 -14.29
CA LEU A 178 -4.40 -10.38 -15.51
C LEU A 178 -5.28 -9.83 -16.63
N HIS A 179 -4.75 -9.86 -17.85
CA HIS A 179 -5.41 -9.38 -19.06
C HIS A 179 -5.18 -10.34 -20.24
N GLY A 180 -6.11 -10.34 -21.19
CA GLY A 180 -6.02 -11.08 -22.45
C GLY A 180 -7.38 -11.14 -23.15
N GLU A 181 -7.38 -11.12 -24.48
CA GLU A 181 -8.60 -11.13 -25.30
C GLU A 181 -9.44 -12.39 -25.05
N SER A 182 -8.79 -13.53 -24.80
CA SER A 182 -9.43 -14.81 -24.44
C SER A 182 -10.25 -14.76 -23.14
N LEU A 183 -10.15 -13.70 -22.32
CA LEU A 183 -11.01 -13.50 -21.15
C LEU A 183 -12.38 -12.89 -21.48
N THR A 184 -12.56 -12.33 -22.69
CA THR A 184 -13.78 -11.62 -23.10
C THR A 184 -15.07 -12.42 -22.88
N PRO A 185 -15.16 -13.73 -23.22
CA PRO A 185 -16.35 -14.55 -22.97
C PRO A 185 -16.83 -14.58 -21.51
N SER A 186 -15.93 -14.37 -20.54
CA SER A 186 -16.33 -14.28 -19.11
C SER A 186 -17.16 -13.05 -18.77
N TYR A 187 -17.07 -11.99 -19.59
CA TYR A 187 -17.85 -10.77 -19.47
C TYR A 187 -19.08 -10.78 -20.39
N THR A 188 -18.93 -11.28 -21.61
CA THR A 188 -19.98 -11.19 -22.66
C THR A 188 -20.94 -12.37 -22.68
N GLU A 189 -20.47 -13.56 -22.28
CA GLU A 189 -21.18 -14.85 -22.42
C GLU A 189 -21.29 -15.60 -21.09
N ALA A 190 -20.72 -15.05 -20.01
CA ALA A 190 -20.55 -15.67 -18.69
C ALA A 190 -19.75 -16.99 -18.70
N ASP A 191 -18.92 -17.23 -19.73
CA ASP A 191 -18.02 -18.37 -19.75
C ASP A 191 -16.81 -18.14 -18.84
N ASN A 192 -16.73 -18.95 -17.78
CA ASN A 192 -15.63 -18.89 -16.82
C ASN A 192 -14.45 -19.80 -17.20
N SER A 193 -14.50 -20.53 -18.32
CA SER A 193 -13.42 -21.42 -18.76
C SER A 193 -12.02 -20.77 -18.89
N PRO A 194 -11.84 -19.51 -19.33
CA PRO A 194 -10.53 -18.87 -19.38
C PRO A 194 -10.10 -18.24 -18.03
N VAL A 195 -10.95 -18.28 -17.00
CA VAL A 195 -10.73 -17.51 -15.76
C VAL A 195 -9.80 -18.25 -14.80
N VAL A 196 -8.60 -17.71 -14.60
CA VAL A 196 -7.72 -18.05 -13.48
C VAL A 196 -8.30 -17.44 -12.21
N ALA A 197 -9.06 -18.26 -11.45
CA ALA A 197 -9.77 -17.81 -10.26
C ALA A 197 -8.92 -16.91 -9.34
N THR A 198 -9.51 -15.83 -8.80
CA THR A 198 -8.76 -14.83 -8.04
C THR A 198 -8.15 -15.40 -6.74
N ASP A 199 -8.69 -16.51 -6.23
CA ASP A 199 -8.06 -17.26 -5.14
C ASP A 199 -6.77 -17.97 -5.58
N THR A 200 -6.73 -18.52 -6.80
CA THR A 200 -5.50 -19.04 -7.42
C THR A 200 -4.45 -17.95 -7.52
N VAL A 201 -4.81 -16.72 -7.93
CA VAL A 201 -3.88 -15.58 -7.95
C VAL A 201 -3.29 -15.32 -6.55
N LYS A 202 -4.13 -15.25 -5.52
CA LYS A 202 -3.71 -15.13 -4.10
C LYS A 202 -2.79 -16.28 -3.67
N ASN A 203 -3.11 -17.52 -4.04
CA ASN A 203 -2.32 -18.71 -3.70
C ASN A 203 -0.95 -18.68 -4.39
N THR A 204 -0.89 -18.31 -5.67
CA THR A 204 0.34 -18.13 -6.46
C THR A 204 1.26 -17.08 -5.85
N LEU A 205 0.73 -15.91 -5.45
CA LEU A 205 1.54 -14.87 -4.80
C LEU A 205 2.22 -15.39 -3.52
N ASN A 206 1.44 -16.06 -2.65
CA ASN A 206 1.94 -16.67 -1.42
C ASN A 206 2.95 -17.81 -1.69
N TYR A 207 2.70 -18.64 -2.70
CA TYR A 207 3.61 -19.70 -3.13
C TYR A 207 4.95 -19.13 -3.61
N LEU A 208 4.94 -18.14 -4.51
CA LEU A 208 6.15 -17.49 -5.00
C LEU A 208 6.95 -16.85 -3.87
N ALA A 209 6.30 -16.17 -2.93
CA ALA A 209 6.96 -15.62 -1.73
C ALA A 209 7.57 -16.70 -0.80
N LYS A 210 7.13 -17.96 -0.92
CA LYS A 210 7.71 -19.11 -0.21
C LYS A 210 8.91 -19.71 -0.94
N VAL A 211 8.82 -19.91 -2.25
CA VAL A 211 9.79 -20.72 -3.03
C VAL A 211 10.88 -19.93 -3.75
N LEU A 212 10.66 -18.64 -4.04
CA LEU A 212 11.69 -17.80 -4.67
C LEU A 212 12.89 -17.61 -3.72
N PRO A 213 14.10 -17.36 -4.27
CA PRO A 213 15.28 -17.06 -3.47
C PRO A 213 15.08 -15.87 -2.53
N ALA A 214 15.79 -15.86 -1.40
CA ALA A 214 15.67 -14.82 -0.39
C ALA A 214 15.83 -13.40 -0.96
N GLU A 215 16.82 -13.18 -1.82
CA GLU A 215 17.11 -11.87 -2.42
C GLU A 215 16.09 -11.44 -3.49
N ASP A 216 15.35 -12.39 -4.07
CA ASP A 216 14.23 -12.08 -4.98
C ASP A 216 12.98 -11.68 -4.21
N VAL A 217 12.71 -12.28 -3.04
CA VAL A 217 11.53 -11.94 -2.22
C VAL A 217 11.77 -10.71 -1.35
N LEU A 218 13.02 -10.43 -0.93
CA LEU A 218 13.32 -9.25 -0.10
C LEU A 218 13.49 -7.95 -0.89
N CYS A 219 13.45 -8.02 -2.23
CA CYS A 219 13.50 -6.88 -3.15
C CYS A 219 12.18 -6.83 -3.94
N PRO A 220 11.31 -5.82 -3.74
CA PRO A 220 9.96 -5.83 -4.30
C PRO A 220 9.93 -5.83 -5.83
N GLU A 221 10.89 -5.18 -6.50
CA GLU A 221 11.01 -5.18 -7.97
C GLU A 221 11.32 -6.59 -8.48
N ARG A 222 12.25 -7.31 -7.84
CA ARG A 222 12.58 -8.69 -8.20
C ARG A 222 11.39 -9.63 -7.95
N TYR A 223 10.67 -9.44 -6.85
CA TYR A 223 9.45 -10.20 -6.58
C TYR A 223 8.36 -9.92 -7.64
N ALA A 224 8.11 -8.65 -7.96
CA ALA A 224 7.14 -8.23 -8.99
C ALA A 224 7.44 -8.88 -10.35
N LEU A 225 8.70 -8.79 -10.79
CA LEU A 225 9.16 -9.35 -12.07
C LEU A 225 9.00 -10.89 -12.11
N ASN A 226 9.25 -11.59 -11.00
CA ASN A 226 9.00 -13.04 -10.92
C ASN A 226 7.50 -13.38 -10.96
N VAL A 227 6.63 -12.57 -10.34
CA VAL A 227 5.16 -12.75 -10.43
C VAL A 227 4.67 -12.54 -11.87
N VAL A 228 5.07 -11.44 -12.52
CA VAL A 228 4.77 -11.15 -13.93
C VAL A 228 5.23 -12.29 -14.82
N ASN A 229 6.49 -12.73 -14.67
CA ASN A 229 7.04 -13.84 -15.43
C ASN A 229 6.26 -15.15 -15.22
N HIS A 230 5.85 -15.45 -13.98
CA HIS A 230 5.11 -16.67 -13.67
C HIS A 230 3.77 -16.73 -14.41
N PHE A 231 2.92 -15.70 -14.32
CA PHE A 231 1.62 -15.72 -15.01
C PHE A 231 1.78 -15.77 -16.53
N LEU A 232 2.70 -14.97 -17.08
CA LEU A 232 2.96 -14.92 -18.52
C LEU A 232 3.73 -16.12 -19.08
N THR A 233 4.26 -17.02 -18.24
CA THR A 233 4.81 -18.33 -18.68
C THR A 233 3.89 -19.52 -18.38
N THR A 234 2.99 -19.40 -17.39
CA THR A 234 2.13 -20.51 -16.95
C THR A 234 0.81 -20.58 -17.74
N TYR A 235 0.25 -19.44 -18.14
CA TYR A 235 -1.07 -19.37 -18.78
C TYR A 235 -0.94 -18.82 -20.21
N SER A 236 -1.07 -19.68 -21.22
CA SER A 236 -0.88 -19.31 -22.62
C SER A 236 -1.88 -18.28 -23.13
N HIS A 237 -3.06 -18.16 -22.52
CA HIS A 237 -4.12 -17.22 -22.88
C HIS A 237 -4.08 -15.89 -22.09
N ILE A 238 -3.10 -15.70 -21.20
CA ILE A 238 -2.87 -14.43 -20.51
C ILE A 238 -1.78 -13.67 -21.25
N GLU A 239 -2.12 -12.47 -21.72
CA GLU A 239 -1.29 -11.60 -22.54
C GLU A 239 -0.54 -10.55 -21.71
N LYS A 240 -1.18 -10.02 -20.66
CA LYS A 240 -0.56 -9.02 -19.77
C LYS A 240 -0.74 -9.39 -18.31
N THR A 241 0.22 -8.97 -17.49
CA THR A 241 0.16 -9.11 -16.04
C THR A 241 0.69 -7.84 -15.39
N GLU A 242 -0.16 -7.17 -14.63
CA GLU A 242 0.16 -5.98 -13.84
C GLU A 242 0.30 -6.37 -12.37
N VAL A 243 1.39 -5.93 -11.73
CA VAL A 243 1.67 -6.19 -10.31
C VAL A 243 2.02 -4.87 -9.63
N ASP A 244 1.19 -4.45 -8.68
CA ASP A 244 1.49 -3.35 -7.76
C ASP A 244 1.85 -3.90 -6.39
N LEU A 245 2.86 -3.29 -5.77
CA LEU A 245 3.41 -3.68 -4.48
C LEU A 245 3.59 -2.44 -3.60
N ILE A 246 3.08 -2.55 -2.37
CA ILE A 246 3.39 -1.64 -1.28
C ILE A 246 4.25 -2.42 -0.28
N GLN A 247 5.53 -2.07 -0.17
CA GLN A 247 6.39 -2.55 0.91
C GLN A 247 6.16 -1.71 2.15
N HIS A 248 5.76 -2.37 3.24
CA HIS A 248 5.66 -1.75 4.55
C HIS A 248 7.03 -1.69 5.22
N LYS A 249 7.27 -0.61 5.95
CA LYS A 249 8.55 -0.36 6.62
C LYS A 249 8.69 -1.21 7.89
N TRP A 250 9.81 -1.90 8.00
CA TRP A 250 10.27 -2.62 9.19
C TRP A 250 11.76 -2.37 9.37
N THR A 251 12.11 -1.34 10.13
CA THR A 251 13.49 -0.98 10.43
C THR A 251 13.97 -1.82 11.61
N ARG A 252 15.19 -2.35 11.51
CA ARG A 252 15.81 -3.12 12.60
C ARG A 252 16.05 -2.21 13.79
N ILE A 253 15.65 -2.64 14.98
CA ILE A 253 15.95 -1.91 16.21
C ILE A 253 17.46 -1.98 16.46
N VAL A 254 18.10 -0.83 16.64
CA VAL A 254 19.51 -0.71 17.00
C VAL A 254 19.59 -0.22 18.43
N LEU A 255 20.26 -1.01 19.28
CA LEU A 255 20.52 -0.72 20.68
C LEU A 255 21.96 -0.21 20.86
N ASP A 256 22.31 0.19 22.08
CA ASP A 256 23.70 0.48 22.46
C ASP A 256 24.60 -0.76 22.27
N GLN A 257 25.91 -0.54 22.14
CA GLN A 257 26.88 -1.64 21.97
C GLN A 257 26.90 -2.61 23.15
N LYS A 258 26.64 -2.13 24.38
CA LYS A 258 26.51 -2.96 25.60
C LYS A 258 25.36 -3.97 25.51
N ASP A 259 24.31 -3.65 24.75
CA ASP A 259 23.10 -4.45 24.54
C ASP A 259 23.13 -5.19 23.17
N GLY A 260 24.31 -5.25 22.53
CA GLY A 260 24.54 -6.02 21.31
C GLY A 260 24.28 -5.28 19.99
N GLY A 261 24.02 -3.97 20.02
CA GLY A 261 23.88 -3.18 18.79
C GLY A 261 22.61 -3.50 18.00
N ALA A 262 22.76 -3.84 16.71
CA ALA A 262 21.63 -4.10 15.82
C ALA A 262 20.92 -5.43 16.16
N HIS A 263 19.68 -5.37 16.67
CA HIS A 263 19.00 -6.54 17.20
C HIS A 263 18.70 -7.60 16.13
N LYS A 264 18.93 -8.87 16.44
CA LYS A 264 18.90 -9.98 15.46
C LYS A 264 17.54 -10.18 14.77
N HIS A 265 16.43 -9.94 15.47
CA HIS A 265 15.09 -10.27 14.97
C HIS A 265 13.96 -9.35 15.50
N SER A 266 14.30 -8.14 15.95
CA SER A 266 13.29 -7.15 16.40
C SER A 266 13.29 -5.92 15.50
N PHE A 267 12.10 -5.44 15.16
CA PHE A 267 11.87 -4.40 14.17
C PHE A 267 10.83 -3.40 14.67
N VAL A 268 10.92 -2.17 14.20
CA VAL A 268 9.98 -1.08 14.46
C VAL A 268 9.46 -0.53 13.12
N ARG A 269 8.24 0.02 13.14
CA ARG A 269 7.69 0.79 12.03
C ARG A 269 7.87 2.27 12.34
N ASP A 270 9.03 2.80 11.96
CA ASP A 270 9.46 4.18 12.20
C ASP A 270 8.95 5.11 11.09
N GLY A 271 7.69 5.56 11.21
CA GLY A 271 7.06 6.42 10.21
C GLY A 271 6.26 5.66 9.16
N GLU A 272 5.48 6.43 8.40
CA GLU A 272 4.46 5.92 7.48
C GLU A 272 4.90 5.81 6.01
N GLU A 273 6.18 6.09 5.71
CA GLU A 273 6.65 6.02 4.35
C GLU A 273 6.72 4.57 3.84
N LYS A 274 6.25 4.38 2.61
CA LYS A 274 6.18 3.10 1.91
C LYS A 274 7.04 3.17 0.66
N ARG A 275 7.74 2.07 0.36
CA ARG A 275 8.32 1.84 -0.96
C ARG A 275 7.25 1.21 -1.83
N THR A 276 7.01 1.78 -3.00
CA THR A 276 6.07 1.26 -3.98
C THR A 276 6.81 0.66 -5.17
N VAL A 277 6.22 -0.34 -5.80
CA VAL A 277 6.67 -0.89 -7.08
C VAL A 277 5.46 -1.15 -7.96
N ARG A 278 5.58 -0.86 -9.25
CA ARG A 278 4.62 -1.25 -10.29
C ARG A 278 5.35 -1.94 -11.43
N ALA A 279 4.91 -3.13 -11.81
CA ALA A 279 5.45 -3.88 -12.94
C ALA A 279 4.32 -4.32 -13.88
N LEU A 280 4.38 -3.91 -15.15
CA LEU A 280 3.52 -4.40 -16.22
C LEU A 280 4.36 -5.21 -17.21
N GLY A 281 4.05 -6.50 -17.31
CA GLY A 281 4.58 -7.35 -18.39
C GLY A 281 3.52 -7.63 -19.43
N GLU A 282 3.98 -7.78 -20.68
CA GLU A 282 3.18 -8.14 -21.83
C GLU A 282 3.88 -9.25 -22.62
N ARG A 283 3.11 -10.15 -23.23
CA ARG A 283 3.62 -11.17 -24.15
C ARG A 283 3.32 -10.80 -25.60
N SER A 284 4.30 -10.98 -26.48
CA SER A 284 4.18 -10.87 -27.93
C SER A 284 4.81 -12.12 -28.57
N GLY A 285 3.97 -13.00 -29.13
CA GLY A 285 4.41 -14.36 -29.50
C GLY A 285 4.93 -15.10 -28.26
N ASP A 286 6.09 -15.76 -28.36
CA ASP A 286 6.75 -16.40 -27.22
C ASP A 286 7.56 -15.43 -26.32
N LYS A 287 7.68 -14.16 -26.73
CA LYS A 287 8.54 -13.18 -26.04
C LYS A 287 7.74 -12.44 -24.95
N ILE A 288 8.23 -12.50 -23.71
CA ILE A 288 7.72 -11.70 -22.59
C ILE A 288 8.61 -10.46 -22.43
N THR A 289 8.00 -9.28 -22.41
CA THR A 289 8.65 -7.98 -22.20
C THR A 289 7.97 -7.21 -21.08
N VAL A 290 8.74 -6.41 -20.34
CA VAL A 290 8.20 -5.51 -19.31
C VAL A 290 8.06 -4.12 -19.92
N THR A 291 6.82 -3.65 -20.05
CA THR A 291 6.48 -2.33 -20.64
C THR A 291 6.44 -1.23 -19.58
N THR A 292 6.33 -1.58 -18.30
CA THR A 292 6.47 -0.64 -17.18
C THR A 292 7.18 -1.34 -16.04
N LEU A 293 8.24 -0.72 -15.52
CA LEU A 293 8.82 -1.04 -14.22
C LEU A 293 9.11 0.28 -13.51
N GLU A 294 8.36 0.55 -12.45
CA GLU A 294 8.48 1.76 -11.64
C GLU A 294 8.81 1.37 -10.20
N GLY A 295 9.81 2.02 -9.62
CA GLY A 295 9.98 2.10 -8.18
C GLY A 295 9.35 3.39 -7.65
N GLY A 296 9.17 3.50 -6.33
CA GLY A 296 8.64 4.73 -5.74
C GLY A 296 8.69 4.81 -4.23
N ILE A 297 8.35 6.01 -3.75
CA ILE A 297 8.25 6.40 -2.34
C ILE A 297 6.92 7.12 -2.17
N LYS A 298 6.13 6.73 -1.17
CA LYS A 298 4.84 7.37 -0.85
C LYS A 298 4.70 7.54 0.67
N GLY A 299 4.11 8.64 1.11
CA GLY A 299 3.90 8.90 2.54
C GLY A 299 5.15 9.40 3.28
N LEU A 300 6.20 9.83 2.57
CA LEU A 300 7.39 10.42 3.18
C LEU A 300 7.09 11.88 3.56
N LEU A 301 6.60 12.07 4.79
CA LEU A 301 6.30 13.38 5.34
C LEU A 301 7.59 14.11 5.75
N VAL A 302 7.78 15.31 5.23
CA VAL A 302 8.93 16.18 5.53
C VAL A 302 8.47 17.61 5.85
N LEU A 303 9.27 18.33 6.63
CA LEU A 303 9.06 19.73 6.99
C LEU A 303 10.42 20.43 7.11
N LYS A 304 10.52 21.65 6.56
CA LYS A 304 11.56 22.63 6.90
C LYS A 304 10.88 23.89 7.43
N SER A 305 11.42 24.44 8.51
CA SER A 305 10.82 25.57 9.23
C SER A 305 11.12 26.93 8.60
N SER A 306 12.18 27.00 7.80
CA SER A 306 12.72 28.20 7.15
C SER A 306 13.48 27.78 5.87
N GLY A 307 13.85 28.73 5.02
CA GLY A 307 14.52 28.47 3.73
C GLY A 307 13.54 28.01 2.64
N SER A 308 12.32 28.56 2.68
CA SER A 308 11.36 28.50 1.59
C SER A 308 10.65 29.84 1.46
N ALA A 309 10.48 30.30 0.23
CA ALA A 309 9.83 31.54 -0.12
C ALA A 309 8.66 31.29 -1.09
N PHE A 310 7.86 32.33 -1.33
CA PHE A 310 6.96 32.40 -2.48
C PHE A 310 6.58 33.86 -2.78
N TYR A 311 7.17 34.39 -3.85
CA TYR A 311 7.00 35.76 -4.33
C TYR A 311 7.13 35.79 -5.86
N GLY A 312 6.78 36.91 -6.50
CA GLY A 312 6.80 37.07 -7.95
C GLY A 312 5.74 36.26 -8.69
N PHE A 313 4.71 35.77 -7.99
CA PHE A 313 3.59 35.07 -8.61
C PHE A 313 2.62 36.05 -9.29
N HIS A 314 1.89 35.56 -10.30
CA HIS A 314 0.89 36.36 -11.01
C HIS A 314 -0.18 36.88 -10.04
N ARG A 315 -0.60 38.14 -10.24
CA ARG A 315 -1.61 38.81 -9.40
C ARG A 315 -2.77 39.30 -10.27
N ASP A 316 -3.97 38.96 -9.85
CA ASP A 316 -5.25 39.30 -10.49
C ASP A 316 -6.31 39.71 -9.44
N SER A 317 -7.57 39.85 -9.87
CA SER A 317 -8.70 40.20 -9.00
C SER A 317 -9.08 39.14 -7.95
N PHE A 318 -8.51 37.93 -8.02
CA PHE A 318 -8.74 36.83 -7.06
C PHE A 318 -7.57 36.67 -6.07
N THR A 319 -6.48 37.42 -6.25
CA THR A 319 -5.22 37.22 -5.51
C THR A 319 -5.19 37.92 -4.15
N THR A 320 -5.63 37.22 -3.10
CA THR A 320 -5.51 37.69 -1.69
C THR A 320 -4.18 37.31 -1.03
N LEU A 321 -3.43 36.37 -1.60
CA LEU A 321 -2.18 35.88 -1.02
C LEU A 321 -1.11 36.99 -0.98
N LYS A 322 -0.51 37.14 0.20
CA LYS A 322 0.69 37.96 0.41
C LYS A 322 1.92 37.19 -0.08
N GLU A 323 2.87 37.90 -0.68
CA GLU A 323 4.19 37.34 -0.93
C GLU A 323 4.91 37.07 0.39
N VAL A 324 5.72 36.02 0.43
CA VAL A 324 6.56 35.68 1.58
C VAL A 324 8.00 35.39 1.17
N ARG A 325 8.96 35.82 1.97
CA ARG A 325 10.40 35.57 1.74
C ARG A 325 10.97 34.48 2.63
N ASP A 326 10.38 34.23 3.78
CA ASP A 326 10.56 33.00 4.54
C ASP A 326 9.21 32.41 5.01
N ARG A 327 9.11 31.08 4.99
CA ARG A 327 7.96 30.31 5.46
C ARG A 327 8.33 28.85 5.73
N ILE A 328 7.50 28.21 6.55
CA ILE A 328 7.47 26.75 6.66
C ILE A 328 7.07 26.13 5.32
N PHE A 329 7.81 25.11 4.89
CA PHE A 329 7.41 24.22 3.80
C PHE A 329 7.30 22.79 4.33
N SER A 330 6.11 22.20 4.22
CA SER A 330 5.88 20.78 4.48
C SER A 330 5.19 20.11 3.30
N THR A 331 5.60 18.88 3.02
CA THR A 331 4.99 18.03 1.98
C THR A 331 5.03 16.58 2.39
N GLU A 332 4.08 15.82 1.89
CA GLU A 332 4.11 14.36 1.92
C GLU A 332 4.56 13.89 0.54
N VAL A 333 5.81 13.46 0.41
CA VAL A 333 6.40 13.13 -0.89
C VAL A 333 5.76 11.86 -1.45
N GLU A 334 5.14 12.00 -2.62
CA GLU A 334 4.88 10.92 -3.56
C GLU A 334 5.84 11.07 -4.74
N CYS A 335 6.68 10.07 -4.94
CA CYS A 335 7.74 10.01 -5.95
C CYS A 335 7.68 8.65 -6.63
N SER A 336 7.62 8.60 -7.96
CA SER A 336 7.81 7.38 -8.75
C SER A 336 8.94 7.58 -9.76
N TYR A 337 9.63 6.51 -10.11
CA TYR A 337 10.74 6.56 -11.05
C TYR A 337 10.78 5.30 -11.90
N SER A 338 10.83 5.48 -13.23
CA SER A 338 10.82 4.38 -14.19
C SER A 338 12.23 3.80 -14.36
N ILE A 339 12.36 2.47 -14.41
CA ILE A 339 13.64 1.76 -14.43
C ILE A 339 13.73 0.92 -15.70
N ALA A 340 14.71 1.23 -16.55
CA ALA A 340 15.03 0.39 -17.69
C ALA A 340 15.63 -0.95 -17.23
N LEU A 341 15.08 -2.05 -17.77
CA LEU A 341 15.68 -3.37 -17.66
C LEU A 341 16.70 -3.61 -18.78
N PRO A 342 17.65 -4.56 -18.59
CA PRO A 342 18.49 -5.05 -19.67
C PRO A 342 17.68 -5.56 -20.86
N SER A 343 18.23 -5.41 -22.07
CA SER A 343 17.63 -5.98 -23.27
C SER A 343 17.60 -7.51 -23.20
N GLY A 344 16.42 -8.09 -23.46
CA GLY A 344 16.19 -9.53 -23.43
C GLY A 344 14.71 -9.84 -23.21
N GLY A 345 14.33 -11.12 -23.27
CA GLY A 345 13.04 -11.56 -22.74
C GLY A 345 13.11 -11.66 -21.22
N LEU A 346 12.02 -11.34 -20.50
CA LEU A 346 11.98 -11.29 -19.04
C LEU A 346 12.54 -12.58 -18.38
N THR A 347 12.16 -13.75 -18.90
CA THR A 347 12.62 -15.06 -18.43
C THR A 347 14.14 -15.24 -18.52
N ALA A 348 14.79 -14.63 -19.52
CA ALA A 348 16.24 -14.70 -19.69
C ALA A 348 16.96 -13.74 -18.72
N VAL A 349 16.41 -12.53 -18.54
CA VAL A 349 16.94 -11.54 -17.58
C VAL A 349 16.85 -12.09 -16.14
N LEU A 350 15.73 -12.69 -15.74
CA LEU A 350 15.57 -13.31 -14.42
C LEU A 350 16.49 -14.51 -14.17
N LYS A 351 16.92 -15.22 -15.23
CA LYS A 351 17.93 -16.29 -15.12
C LYS A 351 19.35 -15.75 -14.88
N ASN A 352 19.58 -14.46 -15.04
CA ASN A 352 20.87 -13.81 -14.78
C ASN A 352 20.71 -12.62 -13.81
N PRO A 353 20.45 -12.85 -12.50
CA PRO A 353 20.09 -11.78 -11.56
C PRO A 353 21.16 -10.71 -11.35
N SER A 354 22.43 -10.98 -11.65
CA SER A 354 23.52 -9.98 -11.60
C SER A 354 23.46 -8.96 -12.74
N SER A 355 22.68 -9.24 -13.81
CA SER A 355 22.39 -8.26 -14.87
C SER A 355 21.30 -7.26 -14.49
N LEU A 356 20.51 -7.53 -13.46
CA LEU A 356 19.44 -6.64 -13.02
C LEU A 356 20.00 -5.36 -12.39
N PRO A 357 19.29 -4.22 -12.52
CA PRO A 357 19.59 -3.01 -11.77
C PRO A 357 19.63 -3.30 -10.25
N GLN A 358 20.51 -2.61 -9.53
CA GLN A 358 20.58 -2.71 -8.06
C GLN A 358 19.44 -1.92 -7.42
N PHE A 359 18.22 -2.45 -7.51
CA PHE A 359 16.99 -1.72 -7.17
C PHE A 359 16.96 -1.12 -5.77
N CYS A 360 17.51 -1.81 -4.76
CA CYS A 360 17.58 -1.31 -3.39
C CYS A 360 18.54 -0.12 -3.24
N ASP A 361 19.64 -0.11 -4.00
CA ASP A 361 20.61 0.98 -3.99
C ASP A 361 20.04 2.21 -4.72
N ILE A 362 19.35 1.98 -5.85
CA ILE A 362 18.59 3.02 -6.57
C ILE A 362 17.54 3.64 -5.64
N GLN A 363 16.73 2.83 -4.95
CA GLN A 363 15.70 3.35 -4.03
C GLN A 363 16.32 4.16 -2.87
N SER A 364 17.48 3.72 -2.37
CA SER A 364 18.22 4.41 -1.32
C SER A 364 18.80 5.75 -1.83
N SER A 365 19.38 5.77 -3.03
CA SER A 365 19.86 6.98 -3.71
C SER A 365 18.73 7.97 -3.97
N VAL A 366 17.61 7.52 -4.54
CA VAL A 366 16.41 8.35 -4.77
C VAL A 366 15.95 9.01 -3.47
N LYS A 367 15.80 8.24 -2.38
CA LYS A 367 15.40 8.80 -1.07
C LYS A 367 16.44 9.79 -0.53
N ALA A 368 17.73 9.48 -0.66
CA ALA A 368 18.80 10.36 -0.21
C ALA A 368 18.82 11.71 -0.96
N HIS A 369 18.64 11.71 -2.29
CA HIS A 369 18.54 12.93 -3.08
C HIS A 369 17.31 13.77 -2.74
N VAL A 370 16.13 13.15 -2.58
CA VAL A 370 14.92 13.85 -2.13
C VAL A 370 15.16 14.56 -0.80
N LEU A 371 15.67 13.85 0.21
CA LEU A 371 15.92 14.44 1.54
C LEU A 371 17.01 15.50 1.50
N ARG A 372 18.10 15.26 0.76
CA ARG A 372 19.23 16.20 0.62
C ARG A 372 18.81 17.51 -0.04
N VAL A 373 18.09 17.44 -1.16
CA VAL A 373 17.63 18.63 -1.87
C VAL A 373 16.59 19.37 -1.04
N PHE A 374 15.62 18.68 -0.43
CA PHE A 374 14.63 19.33 0.45
C PHE A 374 15.30 20.12 1.59
N ALA A 375 16.31 19.54 2.25
CA ALA A 375 17.01 20.17 3.35
C ALA A 375 17.86 21.38 2.89
N LEU A 376 18.63 21.24 1.81
CA LEU A 376 19.66 22.20 1.40
C LEU A 376 19.18 23.28 0.41
N ASP A 377 18.07 23.08 -0.29
CA ASP A 377 17.56 24.02 -1.29
C ASP A 377 16.88 25.23 -0.63
N ASP A 378 17.38 26.44 -0.88
CA ASP A 378 16.65 27.67 -0.54
C ASP A 378 15.50 27.84 -1.54
N SER A 379 14.31 27.45 -1.09
CA SER A 379 13.22 27.01 -1.97
C SER A 379 12.36 28.18 -2.43
N ALA A 380 12.65 28.73 -3.61
CA ALA A 380 11.83 29.79 -4.23
C ALA A 380 10.39 29.35 -4.57
N SER A 381 10.17 28.04 -4.77
CA SER A 381 8.85 27.41 -4.93
C SER A 381 8.96 25.88 -4.85
N VAL A 382 7.82 25.21 -4.59
CA VAL A 382 7.74 23.73 -4.62
C VAL A 382 8.15 23.19 -6.00
N GLN A 383 7.76 23.88 -7.07
CA GLN A 383 8.11 23.58 -8.46
C GLN A 383 9.63 23.58 -8.69
N ALA A 384 10.33 24.61 -8.19
CA ALA A 384 11.79 24.71 -8.35
C ALA A 384 12.51 23.59 -7.59
N THR A 385 12.12 23.34 -6.33
CA THR A 385 12.74 22.31 -5.49
C THR A 385 12.47 20.90 -6.02
N MET A 386 11.25 20.59 -6.50
CA MET A 386 10.95 19.25 -7.05
C MET A 386 11.69 18.99 -8.37
N TYR A 387 11.91 20.04 -9.17
CA TYR A 387 12.70 19.92 -10.40
C TYR A 387 14.17 19.63 -10.06
N ARG A 388 14.75 20.35 -9.09
CA ARG A 388 16.11 20.09 -8.56
C ARG A 388 16.26 18.68 -7.97
N MET A 389 15.23 18.15 -7.30
CA MET A 389 15.20 16.74 -6.85
C MET A 389 15.29 15.78 -8.04
N GLY A 390 14.48 16.00 -9.09
CA GLY A 390 14.50 15.20 -10.32
C GLY A 390 15.85 15.23 -11.03
N GLU A 391 16.45 16.42 -11.19
CA GLU A 391 17.79 16.59 -11.76
C GLU A 391 18.86 15.85 -10.96
N ALA A 392 18.87 15.99 -9.62
CA ALA A 392 19.83 15.32 -8.76
C ALA A 392 19.74 13.78 -8.86
N ILE A 393 18.52 13.23 -8.90
CA ILE A 393 18.29 11.79 -9.04
C ILE A 393 18.77 11.29 -10.41
N ILE A 394 18.38 11.97 -11.50
CA ILE A 394 18.59 11.51 -12.88
C ILE A 394 20.04 11.76 -13.34
N GLY A 395 20.71 12.77 -12.78
CA GLY A 395 22.12 13.08 -13.00
C GLY A 395 23.10 12.19 -12.24
N ASP A 396 22.65 11.45 -11.21
CA ASP A 396 23.50 10.54 -10.46
C ASP A 396 23.95 9.34 -11.32
N ALA A 397 25.27 9.10 -11.36
CA ALA A 397 25.88 7.98 -12.07
C ALA A 397 25.48 6.59 -11.52
N ALA A 398 24.95 6.50 -10.29
CA ALA A 398 24.34 5.29 -9.74
C ALA A 398 22.96 4.99 -10.37
N ASN A 399 22.24 6.02 -10.83
CA ASN A 399 20.86 5.95 -11.31
C ASN A 399 20.75 5.91 -12.85
N LYS A 400 21.77 5.40 -13.54
CA LYS A 400 21.82 5.31 -15.02
C LYS A 400 20.61 4.59 -15.66
N THR A 401 20.04 3.60 -14.96
CA THR A 401 18.88 2.85 -15.43
C THR A 401 17.55 3.58 -15.19
N VAL A 402 17.50 4.55 -14.27
CA VAL A 402 16.32 5.40 -14.06
C VAL A 402 16.13 6.27 -15.31
N GLN A 403 14.98 6.17 -15.98
CA GLN A 403 14.73 6.92 -17.23
C GLN A 403 14.09 8.28 -16.94
N ASP A 404 13.12 8.29 -16.02
CA ASP A 404 12.41 9.48 -15.58
C ASP A 404 12.01 9.37 -14.10
N VAL A 405 11.66 10.51 -13.52
CA VAL A 405 11.16 10.65 -12.14
C VAL A 405 9.95 11.56 -12.13
N SER A 406 8.86 11.09 -11.54
CA SER A 406 7.62 11.85 -11.36
C SER A 406 7.39 12.15 -9.87
N PHE A 407 6.97 13.37 -9.58
CA PHE A 407 6.65 13.83 -8.23
C PHE A 407 5.23 14.36 -8.14
N ALA A 408 4.58 14.10 -7.02
CA ALA A 408 3.38 14.79 -6.56
C ALA A 408 3.59 15.28 -5.12
N LEU A 409 3.61 16.61 -4.94
CA LEU A 409 3.94 17.26 -3.69
C LEU A 409 2.75 18.14 -3.24
N PRO A 410 1.94 17.68 -2.27
CA PRO A 410 0.96 18.54 -1.60
C PRO A 410 1.69 19.51 -0.66
N ASN A 411 1.52 20.82 -0.88
CA ASN A 411 1.95 21.84 0.05
C ASN A 411 1.01 21.84 1.28
N LYS A 412 1.47 21.23 2.38
CA LYS A 412 0.74 21.12 3.65
C LYS A 412 1.04 22.40 4.45
N HIS A 413 0.03 23.26 4.56
CA HIS A 413 0.22 24.65 5.01
C HIS A 413 0.39 24.75 6.53
N TYR A 414 1.24 25.67 6.96
CA TYR A 414 1.38 26.07 8.36
C TYR A 414 1.15 27.59 8.40
N ILE A 415 0.01 28.01 8.93
CA ILE A 415 -0.46 29.40 8.82
C ILE A 415 -0.21 30.10 10.17
N PRO A 416 0.50 31.25 10.22
CA PRO A 416 0.71 31.97 11.48
C PRO A 416 -0.62 32.43 12.08
N ILE A 417 -0.80 32.24 13.38
CA ILE A 417 -2.05 32.60 14.08
C ILE A 417 -2.01 34.07 14.49
N ASP A 418 -3.09 34.81 14.25
CA ASP A 418 -3.21 36.19 14.75
C ASP A 418 -3.43 36.20 16.28
N LEU A 419 -2.46 36.73 17.01
CA LEU A 419 -2.50 36.92 18.46
C LEU A 419 -2.64 38.40 18.87
N GLY A 420 -2.92 39.29 17.92
CA GLY A 420 -3.11 40.72 18.14
C GLY A 420 -4.26 41.05 19.10
N PHE A 421 -5.26 40.16 19.23
CA PHE A 421 -6.32 40.24 20.23
C PHE A 421 -5.83 40.15 21.71
N LYS A 422 -4.56 39.80 21.92
CA LYS A 422 -3.84 39.89 23.21
C LYS A 422 -2.61 40.80 23.15
N GLY A 423 -2.43 41.57 22.08
CA GLY A 423 -1.30 42.50 21.92
C GLY A 423 0.04 41.82 21.58
N LEU A 424 0.02 40.58 21.09
CA LEU A 424 1.22 39.84 20.67
C LEU A 424 1.36 39.87 19.14
N SER A 425 2.56 40.15 18.62
CA SER A 425 2.86 39.90 17.20
C SER A 425 3.25 38.44 16.99
N ASN A 426 2.65 37.81 15.99
CA ASN A 426 2.95 36.44 15.55
C ASN A 426 2.70 36.26 14.03
N LEU A 427 2.44 37.34 13.28
CA LEU A 427 2.14 37.31 11.84
C LEU A 427 3.33 37.70 10.95
N ASP A 428 4.33 38.37 11.50
CA ASP A 428 5.53 38.78 10.76
C ASP A 428 6.49 37.58 10.62
N GLU A 429 7.05 37.35 9.43
CA GLU A 429 7.94 36.20 9.13
C GLU A 429 9.07 35.99 10.15
N LYS A 430 9.60 37.09 10.73
CA LYS A 430 10.70 37.05 11.71
C LYS A 430 10.29 36.69 13.13
N ASN A 431 9.01 36.83 13.47
CA ASN A 431 8.49 36.74 14.84
C ASN A 431 7.36 35.69 14.96
N ALA A 432 6.99 35.03 13.86
CA ALA A 432 5.96 34.00 13.85
C ALA A 432 6.51 32.71 14.48
N GLU A 433 5.99 32.35 15.65
CA GLU A 433 6.38 31.16 16.41
C GLU A 433 5.23 30.14 16.49
N VAL A 434 3.98 30.61 16.46
CA VAL A 434 2.77 29.78 16.60
C VAL A 434 2.01 29.68 15.28
N PHE A 435 1.91 28.46 14.75
CA PHE A 435 1.27 28.19 13.46
C PHE A 435 0.13 27.18 13.60
N LEU A 436 -0.91 27.33 12.78
CA LEU A 436 -1.98 26.36 12.58
C LEU A 436 -1.59 25.37 11.46
N PRO A 437 -1.32 24.08 11.77
CA PRO A 437 -1.07 23.08 10.75
C PRO A 437 -2.37 22.75 10.01
N THR A 438 -2.39 22.93 8.70
CA THR A 438 -3.58 22.80 7.86
C THR A 438 -3.33 21.76 6.77
N ALA A 439 -3.97 20.60 6.88
CA ALA A 439 -3.88 19.54 5.88
C ALA A 439 -4.76 19.81 4.64
N HIS A 440 -5.88 20.54 4.82
CA HIS A 440 -6.88 20.81 3.80
C HIS A 440 -7.43 22.24 3.91
N PRO A 441 -7.62 22.97 2.78
CA PRO A 441 -7.14 22.63 1.44
C PRO A 441 -5.60 22.67 1.38
N SER A 442 -5.03 22.02 0.37
CA SER A 442 -3.58 22.03 0.10
C SER A 442 -3.32 22.34 -1.37
N GLY A 443 -2.25 23.10 -1.65
CA GLY A 443 -1.77 23.24 -3.03
C GLY A 443 -1.20 21.90 -3.49
N TYR A 444 -1.44 21.47 -4.72
CA TYR A 444 -1.00 20.14 -5.18
C TYR A 444 -0.17 20.28 -6.47
N ILE A 445 1.14 20.10 -6.35
CA ILE A 445 2.10 20.37 -7.42
C ILE A 445 2.59 19.04 -8.00
N LYS A 446 2.63 18.92 -9.33
CA LYS A 446 3.10 17.75 -10.06
C LYS A 446 4.11 18.11 -11.14
N ALA A 447 5.12 17.25 -11.31
CA ALA A 447 6.07 17.33 -12.41
C ALA A 447 6.59 15.93 -12.76
N LYS A 448 7.01 15.73 -14.01
CA LYS A 448 7.77 14.57 -14.47
C LYS A 448 9.05 15.08 -15.14
N ILE A 449 10.20 14.68 -14.62
CA ILE A 449 11.53 15.06 -15.08
C ILE A 449 12.13 13.84 -15.79
N ALA A 450 12.73 14.06 -16.95
CA ALA A 450 13.42 13.03 -17.75
C ALA A 450 14.69 13.64 -18.34
N ARG A 451 15.62 12.80 -18.81
CA ARG A 451 16.79 13.31 -19.56
C ARG A 451 16.32 13.95 -20.87
N SER A 452 16.94 15.05 -21.26
CA SER A 452 16.76 15.62 -22.61
C SER A 452 17.01 14.54 -23.66
N PRO A 453 16.20 14.48 -24.74
CA PRO A 453 16.49 13.60 -25.86
C PRO A 453 17.90 13.87 -26.39
N ALA A 454 18.64 12.83 -26.74
CA ALA A 454 19.89 13.01 -27.47
C ALA A 454 19.60 13.80 -28.75
N ALA A 455 20.35 14.87 -28.99
CA ALA A 455 20.22 15.64 -30.22
C ALA A 455 20.44 14.69 -31.41
N LYS A 456 19.52 14.72 -32.38
CA LYS A 456 19.73 14.05 -33.67
C LYS A 456 20.84 14.82 -34.39
N LEU A 457 22.04 14.24 -34.40
CA LEU A 457 23.17 14.66 -35.24
C LEU A 457 22.89 14.32 -36.71
#